data_AF-A0A352VYB3-F1
#
_entry.id   AF-A0A352VYB3-F1
#
_cell.length_a   1.000
_cell.length_b   1.000
_cell.length_c   1.000
_cell.angle_alpha   90.00
_cell.angle_beta   90.00
_cell.angle_gamma   90.00
#
_symmetry.space_group_name_H-M   'P 1'
#
loop_
_entity.id
_entity.type
_entity.pdbx_description
1 polymer ?
#
loop_
_entity_poly.entity_id
_entity_poly.type
_entity_poly.pdbx_seq_one_letter_code
_entity_poly.pdbx_strand_id
1 'polypeptide(L)'
;MSTKIMSTRIDNIYAKEITRFAKNDGLDKSSFLQKLIIQGLNDYKLNYAITLYNEKKISLSRAAEIANISQYEFISIMPDKHMALHYSSKDFDEDVALKI
;
A
#
# COMPACT_ATOMS: atom_id res chain seq x y z
N MET A 1 6.04 21.37 0.82
CA MET A 1 5.26 20.42 1.64
C MET A 1 5.48 20.76 3.11
N SER A 2 4.46 20.67 3.95
CA SER A 2 4.62 20.81 5.40
C SER A 2 5.16 19.52 6.01
N THR A 3 6.15 19.62 6.89
CA THR A 3 6.72 18.48 7.62
C THR A 3 6.27 18.51 9.08
N LYS A 4 6.02 17.34 9.68
CA LYS A 4 5.67 17.20 11.10
C LYS A 4 6.61 16.22 11.78
N ILE A 5 7.13 16.58 12.95
CA ILE A 5 7.96 15.69 13.76
C ILE A 5 7.05 14.68 14.47
N MET A 6 7.36 13.41 14.31
CA MET A 6 6.74 12.28 15.02
C MET A 6 7.85 11.58 15.81
N SER A 7 7.63 11.34 17.11
CA SER A 7 8.63 10.70 17.97
C SER A 7 8.09 9.39 18.55
N THR A 8 8.96 8.38 18.61
CA THR A 8 8.68 7.10 19.24
C THR A 8 9.98 6.46 19.74
N ARG A 9 9.87 5.54 20.70
CA ARG A 9 11.02 4.76 21.17
C ARG A 9 11.23 3.57 20.26
N ILE A 10 12.46 3.38 19.81
CA ILE A 10 12.88 2.24 18.96
C ILE A 10 13.89 1.43 19.75
N ASP A 11 13.76 0.11 19.72
CA ASP A 11 14.74 -0.78 20.34
C ASP A 11 16.14 -0.55 19.75
N ASN A 12 17.16 -0.63 20.61
CA ASN A 12 18.54 -0.33 20.24
C ASN A 12 19.06 -1.26 19.13
N ILE A 13 18.54 -2.49 19.01
CA ILE A 13 18.88 -3.42 17.95
C ILE A 13 18.50 -2.82 16.60
N TYR A 14 17.25 -2.41 16.42
CA TYR A 14 16.78 -1.81 15.17
C TYR A 14 17.42 -0.44 14.89
N ALA A 15 17.64 0.38 15.92
CA ALA A 15 18.30 1.68 15.76
C ALA A 15 19.72 1.55 15.19
N LYS A 16 20.46 0.49 15.59
CA LYS A 16 21.78 0.16 15.04
C LYS A 16 21.71 -0.29 13.59
N GLU A 17 20.75 -1.15 13.25
CA GLU A 17 20.55 -1.60 11.86
C GLU A 17 20.20 -0.44 10.93
N ILE A 18 19.24 0.40 11.31
CA ILE A 18 18.84 1.60 10.56
C ILE A 18 20.06 2.50 10.32
N THR A 19 20.87 2.74 11.35
CA THR A 19 22.09 3.55 11.22
C THR A 19 23.12 2.91 10.28
N ARG A 20 23.26 1.58 10.32
CA ARG A 20 24.19 0.84 9.44
C ARG A 20 23.76 0.93 7.98
N PHE A 21 22.49 0.66 7.69
CA PHE A 21 21.99 0.72 6.31
C PHE A 21 21.94 2.15 5.76
N ALA A 22 21.63 3.14 6.59
CA ALA A 22 21.71 4.55 6.19
C ALA A 22 23.11 4.91 5.65
N LYS A 23 24.17 4.49 6.36
CA LYS A 23 25.55 4.68 5.91
C LYS A 23 25.86 3.98 4.59
N ASN A 24 25.38 2.73 4.41
CA ASN A 24 25.59 1.97 3.18
C ASN A 24 24.91 2.64 1.97
N ASP A 25 23.73 3.22 2.17
CA ASP A 25 22.98 3.95 1.15
C ASP A 25 23.48 5.40 0.95
N GLY A 26 24.48 5.86 1.73
CA GLY A 26 24.97 7.24 1.68
C GLY A 26 23.96 8.27 2.19
N LEU A 27 22.99 7.86 3.01
CA LEU A 27 21.91 8.68 3.54
C LEU A 27 22.15 9.01 5.02
N ASP A 28 21.65 10.17 5.47
CA ASP A 28 21.54 10.44 6.90
C ASP A 28 20.43 9.58 7.54
N LYS A 29 20.47 9.47 8.87
CA LYS A 29 19.54 8.62 9.63
C LYS A 29 18.08 9.00 9.41
N SER A 30 17.78 10.30 9.34
CA SER A 30 16.41 10.80 9.21
C SER A 30 15.85 10.52 7.82
N SER A 31 16.65 10.75 6.78
CA SER A 31 16.27 10.46 5.40
C SER A 31 16.04 8.96 5.18
N PHE A 32 16.92 8.11 5.72
CA PHE A 32 16.75 6.66 5.62
C PHE A 32 15.53 6.17 6.42
N LEU A 33 15.32 6.68 7.63
CA LEU A 33 14.13 6.36 8.42
C LEU A 33 12.84 6.79 7.71
N GLN A 34 12.83 7.99 7.10
CA GLN A 34 11.69 8.47 6.33
C GLN A 34 11.40 7.55 5.13
N LYS A 35 12.43 7.13 4.39
CA LYS A 35 12.32 6.15 3.30
C LYS A 35 11.65 4.85 3.78
N LEU A 36 12.12 4.29 4.90
CA LEU A 36 11.55 3.07 5.49
C LEU A 36 10.08 3.26 5.91
N ILE A 37 9.74 4.39 6.54
CA ILE A 37 8.36 4.69 6.97
C ILE A 37 7.43 4.77 5.75
N ILE A 38 7.85 5.44 4.68
CA ILE A 38 7.04 5.56 3.46
C ILE A 38 6.81 4.18 2.84
N GLN A 39 7.86 3.37 2.73
CA GLN A 39 7.77 2.00 2.21
C GLN A 39 6.83 1.15 3.06
N GLY A 40 7.07 1.09 4.38
CA GLY A 40 6.23 0.31 5.28
C GLY A 40 4.78 0.77 5.33
N LEU A 41 4.52 2.08 5.19
CA LEU A 41 3.15 2.60 5.12
C LEU A 41 2.45 2.20 3.82
N ASN A 42 3.16 2.18 2.69
CA ASN A 42 2.59 1.71 1.43
C ASN A 42 2.26 0.21 1.48
N ASP A 43 3.17 -0.60 2.02
CA ASP A 43 2.94 -2.04 2.21
C ASP A 43 1.77 -2.31 3.16
N TYR A 44 1.68 -1.56 4.26
CA TYR A 44 0.57 -1.65 5.20
C TYR A 44 -0.76 -1.30 4.54
N LYS A 45 -0.83 -0.18 3.81
CA LYS A 45 -2.06 0.24 3.09
C LYS A 45 -2.51 -0.81 2.08
N LEU A 46 -1.57 -1.40 1.34
CA LEU A 46 -1.85 -2.45 0.38
C LEU A 46 -2.48 -3.66 1.07
N ASN A 47 -1.82 -4.21 2.10
CA ASN A 47 -2.33 -5.37 2.84
C ASN A 47 -3.69 -5.10 3.52
N TYR A 48 -3.86 -3.88 4.03
CA TYR A 48 -5.13 -3.45 4.64
C TYR A 48 -6.26 -3.37 3.60
N ALA A 49 -6.03 -2.77 2.44
CA ALA A 49 -6.99 -2.70 1.34
C ALA A 49 -7.40 -4.10 0.85
N ILE A 50 -6.42 -4.99 0.71
CA ILE A 50 -6.61 -6.40 0.33
C ILE A 50 -7.52 -7.11 1.33
N THR A 51 -7.25 -6.96 2.62
CA THR A 51 -8.03 -7.61 3.69
C THR A 51 -9.49 -7.15 3.62
N LEU A 52 -9.73 -5.84 3.53
CA LEU A 52 -11.09 -5.30 3.45
C LEU A 52 -11.83 -5.72 2.16
N TYR A 53 -11.12 -5.79 1.03
CA TYR A 53 -11.69 -6.23 -0.24
C TYR A 53 -12.13 -7.70 -0.17
N ASN A 54 -11.27 -8.58 0.34
CA ASN A 54 -11.57 -10.00 0.52
C ASN A 54 -12.74 -10.26 1.47
N GLU A 55 -12.87 -9.43 2.51
CA GLU A 55 -14.00 -9.46 3.43
C GLU A 55 -15.29 -8.84 2.85
N LYS A 56 -15.27 -8.41 1.58
CA LYS A 56 -16.37 -7.72 0.87
C LYS A 56 -16.85 -6.45 1.58
N LYS A 57 -15.97 -5.80 2.35
CA LYS A 57 -16.29 -4.57 3.10
C LYS A 57 -16.16 -3.31 2.25
N ILE A 58 -15.40 -3.37 1.16
CA ILE A 58 -15.14 -2.24 0.25
C ILE A 58 -15.14 -2.70 -1.21
N SER A 59 -15.38 -1.76 -2.14
CA SER A 59 -15.29 -2.00 -3.58
C SER A 59 -13.84 -2.06 -4.08
N LEU A 60 -13.64 -2.54 -5.31
CA LEU A 60 -12.34 -2.54 -5.99
C LEU A 60 -11.75 -1.12 -6.10
N SER A 61 -12.56 -0.14 -6.54
CA SER A 61 -12.13 1.26 -6.61
C SER A 61 -11.64 1.75 -5.25
N ARG A 62 -12.40 1.46 -4.20
CA ARG A 62 -12.03 1.91 -2.85
C ARG A 62 -10.76 1.23 -2.34
N ALA A 63 -10.54 -0.03 -2.69
CA ALA A 63 -9.32 -0.75 -2.33
C ALA A 63 -8.09 -0.16 -3.04
N ALA A 64 -8.21 0.12 -4.33
CA ALA A 64 -7.16 0.78 -5.13
C ALA A 64 -6.82 2.18 -4.60
N GLU A 65 -7.83 2.97 -4.24
CA GLU A 65 -7.65 4.29 -3.59
C GLU A 65 -6.87 4.18 -2.27
N ILE A 66 -7.23 3.23 -1.39
CA ILE A 66 -6.54 3.04 -0.10
C ILE A 66 -5.09 2.61 -0.32
N ALA A 67 -4.86 1.68 -1.24
CA ALA A 67 -3.53 1.21 -1.61
C ALA A 67 -2.71 2.27 -2.37
N ASN A 68 -3.34 3.33 -2.85
CA ASN A 68 -2.73 4.38 -3.67
C ASN A 68 -2.09 3.81 -4.96
N ILE A 69 -2.83 2.94 -5.63
CA ILE A 69 -2.49 2.35 -6.93
C ILE A 69 -3.71 2.39 -7.85
N SER A 70 -3.53 2.13 -9.14
CA SER A 70 -4.65 2.00 -10.07
C SER A 70 -5.46 0.73 -9.80
N GLN A 71 -6.72 0.71 -10.25
CA GLN A 71 -7.54 -0.51 -10.18
C GLN A 71 -6.89 -1.66 -10.96
N TYR A 72 -6.22 -1.39 -12.08
CA TYR A 72 -5.51 -2.39 -12.86
C TYR A 72 -4.34 -3.01 -12.08
N GLU A 73 -3.52 -2.19 -11.40
CA GLU A 73 -2.46 -2.68 -10.51
C GLU A 73 -3.03 -3.46 -9.32
N PHE A 74 -4.19 -3.08 -8.82
CA PHE A 74 -4.86 -3.83 -7.75
C PHE A 74 -5.40 -5.19 -8.24
N ILE A 75 -5.83 -5.29 -9.50
CA ILE A 75 -6.24 -6.56 -10.11
C ILE A 75 -5.01 -7.44 -10.35
N SER A 76 -3.90 -6.88 -10.82
CA SER A 76 -2.71 -7.66 -11.19
C SER A 76 -2.05 -8.37 -10.01
N ILE A 77 -2.25 -7.89 -8.77
CA ILE A 77 -1.76 -8.50 -7.53
C ILE A 77 -2.70 -9.59 -6.96
N MET A 78 -3.91 -9.76 -7.51
CA MET A 78 -4.88 -10.76 -7.04
C MET A 78 -4.42 -12.22 -7.20
N PRO A 79 -3.78 -12.62 -8.32
CA PRO A 79 -3.31 -13.99 -8.52
C PRO A 79 -2.31 -14.44 -7.44
N ASP A 80 -1.38 -13.55 -7.09
CA ASP A 80 -0.30 -13.82 -6.12
C ASP A 80 -0.79 -13.88 -4.66
N LYS A 81 -2.04 -13.45 -4.42
CA LYS A 81 -2.62 -13.29 -3.08
C LYS A 81 -3.92 -14.07 -2.88
N HIS A 82 -4.25 -14.98 -3.79
CA HIS A 82 -5.48 -15.79 -3.77
C HIS A 82 -6.77 -14.95 -3.65
N MET A 83 -6.82 -13.77 -4.26
CA MET A 83 -8.03 -12.95 -4.27
C MET A 83 -8.91 -13.32 -5.48
N ALA A 84 -10.23 -13.40 -5.27
CA ALA A 84 -11.19 -13.53 -6.34
C ALA A 84 -11.63 -12.14 -6.83
N LEU A 85 -11.66 -11.94 -8.15
CA LEU A 85 -12.32 -10.78 -8.74
C LEU A 85 -13.81 -10.81 -8.37
N HIS A 86 -14.23 -9.86 -7.52
CA HIS A 86 -15.64 -9.58 -7.27
C HIS A 86 -16.17 -8.62 -8.33
N TYR A 87 -16.06 -9.03 -9.60
CA TYR A 87 -16.73 -8.36 -10.73
C TYR A 87 -17.95 -9.20 -11.09
N SER A 88 -19.14 -8.67 -10.84
CA SER A 88 -20.36 -9.38 -11.21
C SER A 88 -20.64 -9.18 -12.70
N SER A 89 -21.35 -10.14 -13.32
CA SER A 89 -21.80 -10.02 -14.71
C SER A 89 -22.60 -8.73 -14.95
N LYS A 90 -23.28 -8.24 -13.91
CA LYS A 90 -24.06 -7.01 -13.94
C LYS A 90 -23.19 -5.75 -14.02
N ASP A 91 -22.03 -5.75 -13.35
CA ASP A 91 -21.06 -4.65 -13.43
C ASP A 91 -20.46 -4.54 -14.84
N PHE A 92 -20.24 -5.68 -15.51
CA PHE A 92 -19.82 -5.73 -16.92
C PHE A 92 -20.88 -5.15 -17.86
N ASP A 93 -22.13 -5.57 -17.68
CA ASP A 93 -23.23 -5.14 -18.55
C ASP A 93 -23.49 -3.62 -18.43
N GLU A 94 -23.33 -3.05 -17.24
CA GLU A 94 -23.47 -1.61 -17.01
C GLU A 94 -22.30 -0.81 -17.63
N ASP A 95 -21.06 -1.29 -17.55
CA ASP A 95 -19.88 -0.66 -18.19
C ASP A 95 -19.95 -0.74 -19.73
N VAL A 96 -20.43 -1.86 -20.29
CA VAL A 96 -20.62 -2.02 -21.75
C VAL A 96 -21.79 -1.19 -22.27
N ALA A 97 -22.81 -0.95 -21.43
CA ALA A 97 -23.94 -0.09 -21.75
C ALA A 97 -23.58 1.40 -21.74
N LEU A 98 -22.55 1.80 -20.97
CA LEU A 98 -21.93 3.13 -21.04
C LEU A 98 -21.05 3.23 -22.31
N LYS A 99 -21.68 3.20 -23.48
CA LYS A 99 -21.03 3.56 -24.74
C LYS A 99 -20.50 4.99 -24.68
N ILE A 100 -19.22 5.14 -25.02
CA ILE A 100 -18.62 6.39 -25.55
C ILE A 100 -19.36 6.78 -26.84
#